data_AF-A0A832G2R9-F1
#
_entry.id   AF-A0A832G2R9-F1
#
_cell.length_a   1.000
_cell.length_b   1.000
_cell.length_c   1.000
_cell.angle_alpha   90.00
_cell.angle_beta   90.00
_cell.angle_gamma   90.00
#
_symmetry.space_group_name_H-M   'P 1'
#
loop_
_entity.id
_entity.type
_entity.pdbx_description
1 polymer ?
#
loop_
_entity_poly.entity_id
_entity_poly.type
_entity_poly.pdbx_seq_one_letter_code
_entity_poly.pdbx_strand_id
1 'polypeptide(L)'
;MLHTVAFMDIHGVAVTLSTWAALIWILFSTWHLHQPPLTKLQIVRCSRTVVLKQNKKLKTLLIACGTADSLYSASEAAHNYCVSNGIPHAWWPIKNAGHWAGEVWRPHFWNFLLMADAAGISDPPIPRSAYTQNEAEDYDQRRGVTPETCSEGGKNIGFIQNGSYAIYNNVDFGTGATSFIARVASATSGGTIEIRLTSTNGTLLGTCTVPNTGGWQTWTTVSCPITSVSGIR
;
A
#
# COMPACT_ATOMS: atom_id res chain seq x y z
N MET A 1 -7.84 -17.72 -32.77
CA MET A 1 -6.65 -17.60 -31.90
C MET A 1 -7.03 -16.65 -30.77
N LEU A 2 -6.99 -17.13 -29.53
CA LEU A 2 -7.54 -16.49 -28.34
C LEU A 2 -6.94 -15.10 -28.10
N HIS A 3 -7.77 -14.14 -27.68
CA HIS A 3 -7.32 -12.90 -27.07
C HIS A 3 -7.95 -12.78 -25.68
N THR A 4 -7.11 -12.89 -24.65
CA THR A 4 -7.46 -12.85 -23.23
C THR A 4 -7.40 -11.40 -22.72
N VAL A 5 -8.38 -11.06 -21.88
CA VAL A 5 -8.55 -9.79 -21.16
C VAL A 5 -7.60 -9.73 -19.96
N ALA A 6 -6.94 -8.60 -19.70
CA ALA A 6 -6.20 -8.36 -18.46
C ALA A 6 -6.85 -7.22 -17.65
N PHE A 7 -7.47 -7.58 -16.53
CA PHE A 7 -7.63 -6.71 -15.36
C PHE A 7 -6.42 -6.94 -14.46
N MET A 8 -5.82 -5.89 -13.91
CA MET A 8 -4.82 -6.06 -12.85
C MET A 8 -5.44 -5.66 -11.51
N ASP A 9 -5.80 -6.70 -10.76
CA ASP A 9 -5.98 -6.66 -9.31
C ASP A 9 -4.59 -6.86 -8.66
N ILE A 10 -4.34 -6.18 -7.55
CA ILE A 10 -3.03 -6.16 -6.89
C ILE A 10 -2.98 -7.22 -5.78
N HIS A 11 -2.50 -8.43 -6.10
CA HIS A 11 -1.74 -9.28 -5.17
C HIS A 11 -0.84 -10.26 -5.95
N GLY A 12 0.44 -10.36 -5.56
CA GLY A 12 1.29 -11.55 -5.75
C GLY A 12 2.14 -11.66 -7.03
N VAL A 13 3.33 -12.24 -6.87
CA VAL A 13 4.48 -12.32 -7.81
C VAL A 13 4.47 -13.64 -8.61
N ALA A 14 5.02 -13.63 -9.85
CA ALA A 14 5.71 -14.79 -10.44
C ALA A 14 6.80 -14.35 -11.45
N VAL A 15 7.96 -15.03 -11.40
CA VAL A 15 9.22 -14.82 -12.13
C VAL A 15 9.51 -16.03 -13.03
N THR A 16 10.15 -15.83 -14.20
CA THR A 16 11.29 -16.60 -14.84
C THR A 16 11.32 -16.28 -16.36
N LEU A 17 12.27 -15.53 -16.92
CA LEU A 17 13.72 -15.72 -17.25
C LEU A 17 14.02 -16.40 -18.61
N SER A 18 14.53 -15.61 -19.56
CA SER A 18 15.65 -15.89 -20.51
C SER A 18 15.59 -14.84 -21.64
N THR A 19 16.63 -14.15 -22.11
CA THR A 19 18.06 -14.07 -21.83
C THR A 19 18.59 -12.78 -22.50
N TRP A 20 19.72 -12.26 -21.97
CA TRP A 20 20.67 -11.29 -22.56
C TRP A 20 20.49 -9.78 -22.33
N ALA A 21 21.42 -9.28 -21.50
CA ALA A 21 22.21 -8.03 -21.61
C ALA A 21 22.06 -7.08 -20.40
N ALA A 22 22.97 -7.26 -19.45
CA ALA A 22 23.33 -6.26 -18.47
C ALA A 22 24.12 -5.13 -19.14
N LEU A 23 23.82 -3.88 -18.79
CA LEU A 23 24.83 -2.83 -18.61
C LEU A 23 24.22 -1.70 -17.77
N ILE A 24 24.64 -1.72 -16.50
CA ILE A 24 24.44 -0.70 -15.49
C ILE A 24 25.27 0.53 -15.87
N TRP A 25 24.62 1.69 -15.96
CA TRP A 25 25.24 2.99 -15.67
C TRP A 25 24.36 3.71 -14.66
N ILE A 26 24.76 3.62 -13.39
CA ILE A 26 24.29 4.46 -12.30
C ILE A 26 25.36 5.52 -12.09
N LEU A 27 25.01 6.79 -12.20
CA LEU A 27 25.75 7.90 -11.61
C LEU A 27 24.82 8.60 -10.62
N PHE A 28 24.95 8.23 -9.35
CA PHE A 28 24.61 9.05 -8.20
C PHE A 28 25.92 9.46 -7.54
N SER A 29 26.14 10.75 -7.35
CA SER A 29 27.14 11.27 -6.41
C SER A 29 26.58 11.15 -4.99
N THR A 30 27.14 10.20 -4.25
CA THR A 30 27.26 10.06 -2.78
C THR A 30 26.43 10.98 -1.86
N TRP A 31 25.38 10.41 -1.27
CA TRP A 31 25.06 10.49 0.17
C TRP A 31 24.46 9.13 0.58
N HIS A 32 24.97 8.51 1.63
CA HIS A 32 24.56 7.19 2.12
C HIS A 32 23.24 7.28 2.88
N LEU A 33 22.22 6.52 2.47
CA LEU A 33 21.19 5.94 3.33
C LEU A 33 20.48 4.80 2.59
N HIS A 34 20.56 3.60 3.15
CA HIS A 34 19.82 2.40 2.74
C HIS A 34 18.30 2.69 2.86
N GLN A 35 17.53 2.49 1.78
CA GLN A 35 16.06 2.52 1.80
C GLN A 35 15.48 1.27 1.09
N PRO A 36 14.44 0.62 1.64
CA PRO A 36 13.79 -0.57 1.09
C PRO A 36 12.91 -0.21 -0.14
N PRO A 37 12.40 -1.20 -0.92
CA PRO A 37 11.92 -0.95 -2.28
C PRO A 37 10.63 -0.12 -2.29
N LEU A 38 10.70 1.05 -2.91
CA LEU A 38 9.53 1.92 -3.10
C LEU A 38 8.53 1.31 -4.09
N THR A 39 7.27 1.54 -3.76
CA THR A 39 6.07 1.16 -4.49
C THR A 39 6.15 1.51 -5.97
N LYS A 40 5.78 0.52 -6.78
CA LYS A 40 5.87 0.52 -8.24
C LYS A 40 4.90 1.54 -8.84
N LEU A 41 5.40 2.69 -9.31
CA LEU A 41 4.67 3.57 -10.22
C LEU A 41 4.44 2.81 -11.53
N GLN A 42 3.18 2.49 -11.85
CA GLN A 42 2.86 1.84 -13.12
C GLN A 42 2.71 2.89 -14.22
N ILE A 43 3.71 2.97 -15.10
CA ILE A 43 3.57 3.57 -16.43
C ILE A 43 2.96 2.50 -17.34
N VAL A 44 1.75 2.73 -17.81
CA VAL A 44 1.06 1.82 -18.74
C VAL A 44 1.69 1.95 -20.13
N ARG A 45 2.39 0.90 -20.57
CA ARG A 45 2.83 0.75 -21.97
C ARG A 45 1.64 0.24 -22.79
N CYS A 46 1.09 1.08 -23.66
CA CYS A 46 -0.14 0.79 -24.39
C CYS A 46 0.13 -0.03 -25.68
N SER A 47 -0.19 -1.31 -25.66
CA SER A 47 -0.49 -2.08 -26.88
C SER A 47 -2.01 -2.07 -27.10
N ARG A 48 -2.42 -1.31 -28.12
CA ARG A 48 -3.72 -1.27 -28.83
C ARG A 48 -4.97 -1.64 -28.01
N THR A 49 -5.75 -0.61 -27.70
CA THR A 49 -7.06 -0.56 -26.99
C THR A 49 -6.94 -0.24 -25.50
N VAL A 50 -7.12 1.04 -25.14
CA VAL A 50 -7.22 1.47 -23.74
C VAL A 50 -8.68 1.37 -23.30
N VAL A 51 -9.02 0.35 -22.51
CA VAL A 51 -10.30 0.33 -21.77
C VAL A 51 -10.07 0.98 -20.41
N LEU A 52 -10.33 2.29 -20.30
CA LEU A 52 -10.36 2.96 -19.01
C LEU A 52 -11.68 2.61 -18.31
N LYS A 53 -11.67 1.59 -17.45
CA LYS A 53 -12.76 1.41 -16.48
C LYS A 53 -12.62 2.46 -15.39
N GLN A 54 -13.63 3.30 -15.21
CA GLN A 54 -13.69 4.27 -14.12
C GLN A 54 -13.62 3.54 -12.78
N ASN A 55 -12.51 3.73 -12.05
CA ASN A 55 -12.40 3.31 -10.66
C ASN A 55 -12.99 4.42 -9.79
N LYS A 56 -14.00 4.12 -8.96
CA LYS A 56 -14.62 5.08 -8.04
C LYS A 56 -13.63 5.67 -7.00
N LYS A 57 -12.42 5.12 -6.89
CA LYS A 57 -11.33 5.61 -6.02
C LYS A 57 -10.25 6.41 -6.76
N LEU A 58 -10.36 6.59 -8.09
CA LEU A 58 -9.37 7.36 -8.84
C LEU A 58 -9.46 8.84 -8.47
N LYS A 59 -8.41 9.37 -7.84
CA LYS A 59 -8.35 10.78 -7.43
C LYS A 59 -7.80 11.70 -8.54
N THR A 60 -6.89 11.18 -9.37
CA THR A 60 -6.17 11.99 -10.37
C THR A 60 -5.86 11.14 -11.60
N LEU A 61 -6.08 11.71 -12.79
CA LEU A 61 -5.66 11.15 -14.07
C LEU A 61 -4.96 12.24 -14.89
N LEU A 62 -3.70 12.01 -15.25
CA LEU A 62 -2.92 12.87 -16.14
C LEU A 62 -2.62 12.12 -17.44
N ILE A 63 -2.97 12.71 -18.56
CA ILE A 63 -2.63 12.24 -19.90
C ILE A 63 -1.68 13.28 -20.51
N ALA A 64 -0.46 12.86 -20.82
CA ALA A 64 0.61 13.77 -21.22
C ALA A 64 1.51 13.12 -22.27
N CYS A 65 1.85 13.86 -23.34
CA CYS A 65 2.72 13.39 -24.41
C CYS A 65 3.35 14.54 -25.21
N GLY A 66 4.45 14.27 -25.92
CA GLY A 66 4.99 15.18 -26.93
C GLY A 66 4.26 15.03 -28.27
N THR A 67 4.02 16.12 -28.98
CA THR A 67 3.29 16.09 -30.28
C THR A 67 4.15 15.61 -31.45
N ALA A 68 5.47 15.50 -31.28
CA ALA A 68 6.39 14.94 -32.27
C ALA A 68 6.74 13.47 -31.96
N ASP A 69 6.07 12.85 -30.98
CA ASP A 69 6.23 11.45 -30.62
C ASP A 69 5.22 10.57 -31.39
N SER A 70 5.67 9.38 -31.80
CA SER A 70 4.83 8.28 -32.31
C SER A 70 3.66 7.89 -31.38
N LEU A 71 3.76 8.25 -30.09
CA LEU A 71 2.75 7.96 -29.08
C LEU A 71 1.63 9.02 -28.98
N TYR A 72 1.74 10.17 -29.68
CA TYR A 72 0.76 11.26 -29.59
C TYR A 72 -0.66 10.80 -29.92
N SER A 73 -0.83 10.06 -31.01
CA SER A 73 -2.14 9.57 -31.48
C SER A 73 -2.85 8.68 -30.45
N ALA A 74 -2.10 7.87 -29.70
CA ALA A 74 -2.65 7.02 -28.65
C ALA A 74 -3.07 7.84 -27.43
N SER A 75 -2.28 8.83 -27.04
CA SER A 75 -2.59 9.75 -25.94
C SER A 75 -3.78 10.65 -26.26
N GLU A 76 -3.89 11.14 -27.49
CA GLU A 76 -5.04 11.90 -27.98
C GLU A 76 -6.32 11.05 -27.98
N ALA A 77 -6.24 9.79 -28.40
CA ALA A 77 -7.37 8.86 -28.33
C ALA A 77 -7.85 8.63 -26.88
N ALA A 78 -6.92 8.51 -25.92
CA ALA A 78 -7.25 8.39 -24.50
C ALA A 78 -7.94 9.66 -23.96
N HIS A 79 -7.43 10.84 -24.32
CA HIS A 79 -8.06 12.13 -23.99
C HIS A 79 -9.49 12.23 -24.53
N ASN A 80 -9.69 11.95 -25.82
CA ASN A 80 -11.00 12.02 -26.46
C ASN A 80 -12.01 11.06 -25.83
N TYR A 81 -11.56 9.87 -25.42
CA TYR A 81 -12.38 8.93 -24.66
C TYR A 81 -12.81 9.52 -23.31
N CYS A 82 -11.89 10.11 -22.56
CA CYS A 82 -12.21 10.72 -21.27
C CYS A 82 -13.19 11.88 -21.41
N VAL A 83 -13.02 12.74 -22.42
CA VAL A 83 -13.97 13.83 -22.75
C VAL A 83 -15.36 13.26 -23.04
N SER A 84 -15.44 12.25 -23.92
CA SER A 84 -16.72 11.67 -24.36
C SER A 84 -17.49 10.95 -23.24
N ASN A 85 -16.79 10.51 -22.19
CA ASN A 85 -17.38 9.77 -21.07
C ASN A 85 -17.45 10.58 -19.77
N GLY A 86 -17.15 11.89 -19.79
CA GLY A 86 -17.19 12.74 -18.60
C GLY A 86 -16.22 12.30 -17.51
N ILE A 87 -15.08 11.68 -17.88
CA ILE A 87 -14.05 11.22 -16.94
C ILE A 87 -13.15 12.42 -16.60
N PRO A 88 -13.07 12.85 -15.33
CA PRO A 88 -12.15 13.92 -14.93
C PRO A 88 -10.70 13.53 -15.22
N HIS A 89 -9.98 14.38 -15.95
CA HIS A 89 -8.57 14.18 -16.31
C HIS A 89 -7.92 15.51 -16.70
N ALA A 90 -6.59 15.56 -16.65
CA ALA A 90 -5.82 16.62 -17.29
C ALA A 90 -5.21 16.13 -18.60
N TRP A 91 -5.17 17.02 -19.58
CA TRP A 91 -4.58 16.81 -20.89
C TRP A 91 -3.45 17.81 -21.11
N TRP A 92 -2.23 17.31 -21.34
CA TRP A 92 -1.06 18.15 -21.52
C TRP A 92 -0.18 17.68 -22.70
N PRO A 93 -0.50 18.11 -23.93
CA PRO A 93 0.35 17.87 -25.09
C PRO A 93 1.47 18.91 -25.16
N ILE A 94 2.73 18.45 -25.26
CA ILE A 94 3.89 19.34 -25.42
C ILE A 94 4.21 19.48 -26.90
N LYS A 95 3.99 20.67 -27.43
CA LYS A 95 4.18 20.98 -28.86
C LYS A 95 5.65 20.78 -29.25
N ASN A 96 5.85 20.14 -30.40
CA ASN A 96 7.14 19.90 -31.04
C ASN A 96 8.12 19.04 -30.22
N ALA A 97 7.63 18.33 -29.20
CA ALA A 97 8.46 17.53 -28.32
C ALA A 97 8.43 16.03 -28.65
N GLY A 98 9.58 15.37 -28.53
CA GLY A 98 9.75 13.91 -28.72
C GLY A 98 9.81 13.13 -27.39
N HIS A 99 9.95 11.80 -27.43
CA HIS A 99 9.90 10.92 -26.24
C HIS A 99 10.96 11.16 -25.15
N TRP A 100 11.95 12.00 -25.43
CA TRP A 100 13.18 12.08 -24.65
C TRP A 100 13.00 12.80 -23.31
N ALA A 101 13.81 12.41 -22.33
CA ALA A 101 13.59 12.70 -20.91
C ALA A 101 13.57 14.19 -20.54
N GLY A 102 14.23 15.05 -21.31
CA GLY A 102 14.31 16.49 -21.05
C GLY A 102 13.07 17.30 -21.46
N GLU A 103 12.48 17.00 -22.62
CA GLU A 103 11.38 17.80 -23.20
C GLU A 103 10.00 17.34 -22.73
N VAL A 104 9.87 16.05 -22.42
CA VAL A 104 8.57 15.41 -22.13
C VAL A 104 8.52 14.96 -20.68
N TRP A 105 9.48 14.14 -20.23
CA TRP A 105 9.41 13.54 -18.90
C TRP A 105 9.53 14.54 -17.76
N ARG A 106 10.51 15.45 -17.80
CA ARG A 106 10.70 16.43 -16.72
C ARG A 106 9.48 17.34 -16.53
N PRO A 107 8.92 17.98 -17.59
CA PRO A 107 7.73 18.80 -17.43
C PRO A 107 6.48 18.00 -17.03
N HIS A 108 6.30 16.79 -17.57
CA HIS A 108 5.17 15.94 -17.19
C HIS A 108 5.22 15.49 -15.74
N PHE A 109 6.40 15.08 -15.26
CA PHE A 109 6.57 14.65 -13.89
C PHE A 109 6.33 15.80 -12.91
N TRP A 110 6.85 17.00 -13.22
CA TRP A 110 6.58 18.19 -12.42
C TRP A 110 5.08 18.52 -12.34
N ASN A 111 4.39 18.54 -13.49
CA ASN A 111 2.95 18.80 -13.52
C ASN A 111 2.13 17.70 -12.84
N PHE A 112 2.55 16.44 -12.94
CA PHE A 112 1.93 15.34 -12.21
C PHE A 112 2.02 15.56 -10.70
N LEU A 113 3.19 15.96 -10.19
CA LEU A 113 3.38 16.24 -8.77
C LEU A 113 2.51 17.41 -8.30
N LEU A 114 2.41 18.49 -9.08
CA LEU A 114 1.50 19.61 -8.78
C LEU A 114 0.03 19.18 -8.73
N MET A 115 -0.39 18.33 -9.67
CA MET A 115 -1.74 17.77 -9.68
C MET A 115 -1.99 16.81 -8.53
N ALA A 116 -0.99 16.00 -8.16
CA ALA A 116 -1.06 15.07 -7.04
C ALA A 116 -1.21 15.85 -5.73
N ASP A 117 -0.40 16.89 -5.52
CA ASP A 117 -0.50 17.81 -4.38
C ASP A 117 -1.88 18.49 -4.32
N ALA A 118 -2.34 19.09 -5.42
CA ALA A 118 -3.67 19.71 -5.52
C ALA A 118 -4.83 18.72 -5.27
N ALA A 119 -4.63 17.44 -5.58
CA ALA A 119 -5.58 16.36 -5.32
C ALA A 119 -5.48 15.80 -3.88
N GLY A 120 -4.64 16.39 -3.02
CA GLY A 120 -4.40 15.94 -1.65
C GLY A 120 -3.73 14.57 -1.59
N ILE A 121 -2.96 14.21 -2.62
CA ILE A 121 -2.05 13.06 -2.57
C ILE A 121 -0.80 13.55 -1.84
N SER A 122 -0.84 13.47 -0.52
CA SER A 122 0.29 13.78 0.35
C SER A 122 1.35 12.67 0.30
N ASP A 123 2.48 12.92 0.96
CA ASP A 123 3.47 11.88 1.27
C ASP A 123 2.80 10.60 1.80
N PRO A 124 3.35 9.42 1.45
CA PRO A 124 2.85 8.17 1.99
C PRO A 124 2.83 8.25 3.53
N PRO A 125 1.85 7.63 4.20
CA PRO A 125 1.81 7.60 5.65
C PRO A 125 3.16 7.12 6.17
N ILE A 126 3.74 7.85 7.13
CA ILE A 126 4.96 7.42 7.81
C ILE A 126 4.67 6.04 8.40
N PRO A 127 5.41 4.98 8.03
CA PRO A 127 5.19 3.66 8.58
C PRO A 127 5.27 3.66 10.10
N ARG A 128 4.36 2.96 10.75
CA ARG A 128 4.40 2.77 12.20
C ARG A 128 5.44 1.70 12.53
N SER A 129 6.29 1.94 13.52
CA SER A 129 7.32 0.97 13.90
C SER A 129 6.69 -0.23 14.61
N ALA A 130 7.08 -1.44 14.22
CA ALA A 130 6.70 -2.67 14.94
C ALA A 130 7.35 -2.77 16.34
N TYR A 131 8.34 -1.93 16.62
CA TYR A 131 9.15 -1.97 17.85
C TYR A 131 8.78 -0.88 18.87
N THR A 132 7.79 -0.05 18.54
CA THR A 132 7.17 0.88 19.48
C THR A 132 5.81 0.34 19.92
N GLN A 133 5.29 0.87 21.02
CA GLN A 133 3.90 0.59 21.40
C GLN A 133 2.97 1.13 20.31
N ASN A 134 2.17 0.23 19.75
CA ASN A 134 1.09 0.57 18.84
C ASN A 134 -0.21 0.33 19.59
N GLU A 135 -1.02 1.37 19.74
CA GLU A 135 -2.27 1.27 20.50
C GLU A 135 -3.27 0.38 19.77
N ALA A 136 -3.99 -0.45 20.53
CA ALA A 136 -4.89 -1.43 19.94
C ALA A 136 -6.07 -0.77 19.23
N GLU A 137 -6.52 0.40 19.71
CA GLU A 137 -7.58 1.20 19.10
C GLU A 137 -7.15 1.99 17.86
N ASP A 138 -5.84 2.08 17.58
CA ASP A 138 -5.30 2.79 16.41
C ASP A 138 -5.26 1.88 15.16
N TYR A 139 -6.35 1.16 14.92
CA TYR A 139 -6.51 0.28 13.77
C TYR A 139 -6.91 1.07 12.50
N ASP A 140 -6.49 0.60 11.33
CA ASP A 140 -6.93 1.10 10.04
C ASP A 140 -8.30 0.53 9.63
N GLN A 141 -8.54 -0.73 9.97
CA GLN A 141 -9.81 -1.41 9.75
C GLN A 141 -10.11 -2.35 10.91
N ARG A 142 -11.40 -2.59 11.17
CA ARG A 142 -11.84 -3.50 12.23
C ARG A 142 -13.10 -4.25 11.86
N ARG A 143 -13.35 -5.35 12.56
CA ARG A 143 -14.66 -6.01 12.65
C ARG A 143 -14.87 -6.54 14.06
N GLY A 144 -16.02 -6.21 14.65
CA GLY A 144 -16.47 -6.81 15.91
C GLY A 144 -15.60 -6.50 17.14
N VAL A 145 -14.84 -5.41 17.14
CA VAL A 145 -14.13 -4.88 18.31
C VAL A 145 -14.54 -3.44 18.50
N THR A 146 -14.67 -2.92 19.72
CA THR A 146 -15.08 -1.52 19.97
C THR A 146 -14.13 -0.86 20.96
N PRO A 147 -13.64 0.36 20.68
CA PRO A 147 -12.84 1.10 21.66
C PRO A 147 -13.63 1.47 22.91
N GLU A 148 -13.03 1.31 24.09
CA GLU A 148 -13.57 1.74 25.38
C GLU A 148 -12.47 2.36 26.25
N THR A 149 -12.85 2.97 27.38
CA THR A 149 -11.88 3.56 28.32
C THR A 149 -11.07 2.47 29.01
N CYS A 150 -9.74 2.58 28.99
CA CYS A 150 -8.85 1.67 29.70
C CYS A 150 -8.55 2.18 31.12
N SER A 151 -8.57 1.28 32.10
CA SER A 151 -8.25 1.58 33.50
C SER A 151 -6.80 2.04 33.74
N GLU A 152 -5.89 1.68 32.82
CA GLU A 152 -4.49 2.11 32.83
C GLU A 152 -4.27 3.45 32.10
N GLY A 153 -5.35 4.09 31.63
CA GLY A 153 -5.33 5.32 30.83
C GLY A 153 -5.47 5.07 29.32
N GLY A 154 -5.88 6.10 28.58
CA GLY A 154 -6.14 5.96 27.13
C GLY A 154 -7.37 5.11 26.84
N LYS A 155 -7.31 4.28 25.79
CA LYS A 155 -8.36 3.35 25.41
C LYS A 155 -7.81 1.93 25.25
N ASN A 156 -8.71 0.97 25.26
CA ASN A 156 -8.47 -0.38 24.79
C ASN A 156 -9.52 -0.74 23.75
N ILE A 157 -9.30 -1.83 23.00
CA ILE A 157 -10.37 -2.47 22.23
C ILE A 157 -11.04 -3.56 23.09
N GLY A 158 -12.36 -3.61 23.07
CA GLY A 158 -13.18 -4.53 23.84
C GLY A 158 -14.32 -5.13 23.01
N PHE A 159 -15.24 -5.82 23.68
CA PHE A 159 -16.40 -6.50 23.07
C PHE A 159 -16.02 -7.53 21.98
N ILE A 160 -14.82 -8.10 22.11
CA ILE A 160 -14.23 -9.04 21.16
C ILE A 160 -15.00 -10.37 21.20
N GLN A 161 -15.33 -10.88 20.02
CA GLN A 161 -15.94 -12.21 19.83
C GLN A 161 -15.07 -13.04 18.88
N ASN A 162 -15.38 -14.34 18.76
CA ASN A 162 -14.68 -15.20 17.82
C ASN A 162 -14.84 -14.65 16.38
N GLY A 163 -13.72 -14.49 15.66
CA GLY A 163 -13.68 -13.91 14.32
C GLY A 163 -13.72 -12.37 14.26
N SER A 164 -13.64 -11.68 15.40
CA SER A 164 -13.32 -10.26 15.45
C SER A 164 -11.86 -10.02 15.08
N TYR A 165 -11.56 -8.86 14.49
CA TYR A 165 -10.20 -8.50 14.09
C TYR A 165 -9.98 -6.98 14.07
N ALA A 166 -8.71 -6.60 14.16
CA ALA A 166 -8.19 -5.27 13.88
C ALA A 166 -7.02 -5.40 12.89
N ILE A 167 -6.96 -4.49 11.90
CA ILE A 167 -5.94 -4.44 10.85
C ILE A 167 -5.13 -3.17 11.04
N TYR A 168 -3.80 -3.32 10.99
CA TYR A 168 -2.83 -2.24 11.05
C TYR A 168 -2.01 -2.27 9.76
N ASN A 169 -2.05 -1.19 9.00
CA ASN A 169 -1.35 -1.03 7.74
C ASN A 169 -0.02 -0.30 7.95
N ASN A 170 0.91 -0.53 7.02
CA ASN A 170 2.21 0.15 6.94
C ASN A 170 3.01 -0.02 8.23
N VAL A 171 3.08 -1.26 8.72
CA VAL A 171 3.89 -1.60 9.90
C VAL A 171 5.31 -1.93 9.45
N ASP A 172 6.29 -1.17 9.92
CA ASP A 172 7.70 -1.41 9.64
C ASP A 172 8.32 -2.37 10.65
N PHE A 173 8.57 -3.59 10.19
CA PHE A 173 9.25 -4.65 10.95
C PHE A 173 10.78 -4.59 10.83
N GLY A 174 11.35 -3.54 10.23
CA GLY A 174 12.79 -3.35 10.11
C GLY A 174 13.48 -4.56 9.48
N THR A 175 14.53 -5.05 10.14
CA THR A 175 15.30 -6.22 9.69
C THR A 175 14.66 -7.56 10.06
N GLY A 176 13.68 -7.58 10.97
CA GLY A 176 13.03 -8.81 11.41
C GLY A 176 12.43 -8.72 12.81
N ALA A 177 11.12 -8.91 12.93
CA ALA A 177 10.47 -9.20 14.21
C ALA A 177 10.25 -10.71 14.34
N THR A 178 10.45 -11.23 15.55
CA THR A 178 10.36 -12.67 15.88
C THR A 178 9.45 -12.96 17.07
N SER A 179 8.92 -11.92 17.70
CA SER A 179 7.93 -12.02 18.77
C SER A 179 6.84 -10.97 18.63
N PHE A 180 5.69 -11.26 19.22
CA PHE A 180 4.59 -10.33 19.38
C PHE A 180 4.27 -10.21 20.87
N ILE A 181 4.01 -8.98 21.32
CA ILE A 181 3.69 -8.65 22.71
C ILE A 181 2.36 -7.90 22.73
N ALA A 182 1.47 -8.25 23.65
CA ALA A 182 0.20 -7.55 23.85
C ALA A 182 -0.10 -7.35 25.34
N ARG A 183 -0.67 -6.19 25.67
CA ARG A 183 -1.32 -5.93 26.96
C ARG A 183 -2.78 -6.38 26.85
N VAL A 184 -3.18 -7.33 27.68
CA VAL A 184 -4.47 -8.04 27.54
C VAL A 184 -5.17 -8.21 28.88
N ALA A 185 -6.50 -8.29 28.84
CA ALA A 185 -7.35 -8.59 29.98
C ALA A 185 -8.50 -9.52 29.56
N SER A 186 -8.92 -10.40 30.46
CA SER A 186 -10.07 -11.29 30.28
C SER A 186 -10.69 -11.61 31.62
N ALA A 187 -12.00 -11.40 31.75
CA ALA A 187 -12.78 -11.86 32.90
C ALA A 187 -13.28 -13.31 32.76
N THR A 188 -13.01 -13.94 31.61
CA THR A 188 -13.44 -15.31 31.28
C THR A 188 -12.22 -16.22 31.15
N SER A 189 -12.37 -17.42 30.58
CA SER A 189 -11.27 -18.38 30.35
C SER A 189 -10.09 -17.83 29.54
N GLY A 190 -10.24 -16.68 28.89
CA GLY A 190 -9.24 -16.14 27.97
C GLY A 190 -9.53 -16.52 26.52
N GLY A 191 -8.50 -16.53 25.68
CA GLY A 191 -8.64 -16.80 24.26
C GLY A 191 -7.30 -16.79 23.53
N THR A 192 -7.34 -16.58 22.22
CA THR A 192 -6.15 -16.55 21.37
C THR A 192 -6.15 -15.34 20.44
N ILE A 193 -4.98 -14.74 20.27
CA ILE A 193 -4.73 -13.70 19.27
C ILE A 193 -3.92 -14.33 18.15
N GLU A 194 -4.47 -14.39 16.95
CA GLU A 194 -3.73 -14.80 15.75
C GLU A 194 -3.11 -13.57 15.08
N ILE A 195 -1.81 -13.66 14.77
CA ILE A 195 -1.08 -12.62 14.04
C ILE A 195 -0.99 -13.07 12.58
N ARG A 196 -1.66 -12.35 11.67
CA ARG A 196 -1.73 -12.70 10.24
C ARG A 196 -1.26 -11.57 9.34
N LEU A 197 -0.64 -11.91 8.22
CA LEU A 197 -0.24 -10.94 7.18
C LEU A 197 -1.25 -10.84 6.05
N THR A 198 -1.35 -9.64 5.47
CA THR A 198 -2.09 -9.33 4.22
C THR A 198 -3.61 -9.44 4.30
N SER A 199 -4.17 -10.40 5.03
CA SER A 199 -5.61 -10.54 5.22
C SER A 199 -5.95 -11.39 6.45
N THR A 200 -7.24 -11.41 6.82
CA THR A 200 -7.76 -12.26 7.91
C THR A 200 -7.61 -13.76 7.64
N ASN A 201 -7.44 -14.16 6.38
CA ASN A 201 -7.15 -15.54 5.97
C ASN A 201 -5.72 -15.71 5.44
N GLY A 202 -4.87 -14.71 5.62
CA GLY A 202 -3.50 -14.72 5.14
C GLY A 202 -2.57 -15.54 6.01
N THR A 203 -1.27 -15.46 5.70
CA THR A 203 -0.21 -16.22 6.39
C THR A 203 -0.27 -15.98 7.89
N LEU A 204 -0.48 -17.05 8.66
CA LEU A 204 -0.40 -17.03 10.12
C LEU A 204 1.07 -16.98 10.53
N LEU A 205 1.47 -15.88 11.18
CA LEU A 205 2.82 -15.72 11.72
C LEU A 205 2.96 -16.40 13.07
N GLY A 206 1.93 -16.34 13.90
CA GLY A 206 1.90 -16.98 15.22
C GLY A 206 0.59 -16.75 15.94
N THR A 207 0.46 -17.39 17.10
CA THR A 207 -0.73 -17.32 17.94
C THR A 207 -0.33 -17.04 19.39
N CYS A 208 -0.85 -15.96 19.96
CA CYS A 208 -0.64 -15.58 21.36
C CYS A 208 -1.78 -16.08 22.22
N THR A 209 -1.48 -16.74 23.34
CA THR A 209 -2.51 -17.17 24.30
C THR A 209 -2.80 -16.05 25.28
N VAL A 210 -4.08 -15.74 25.46
CA VAL A 210 -4.57 -14.79 26.46
C VAL A 210 -5.15 -15.58 27.63
N PRO A 211 -4.61 -15.48 28.84
CA PRO A 211 -5.15 -16.18 30.00
C PRO A 211 -6.39 -15.46 30.58
N ASN A 212 -7.09 -16.14 31.49
CA ASN A 212 -7.98 -15.45 32.43
C ASN A 212 -7.13 -14.54 33.33
N THR A 213 -7.47 -13.25 33.40
CA THR A 213 -6.78 -12.27 34.22
C THR A 213 -7.58 -11.85 35.46
N GLY A 214 -8.80 -12.35 35.62
CA GLY A 214 -9.68 -12.06 36.75
C GLY A 214 -10.61 -10.86 36.54
N GLY A 215 -10.54 -10.17 35.40
CA GLY A 215 -11.42 -9.03 35.11
C GLY A 215 -11.16 -8.38 33.75
N TRP A 216 -12.16 -7.67 33.21
CA TRP A 216 -12.08 -6.99 31.90
C TRP A 216 -11.11 -5.81 31.87
N GLN A 217 -10.72 -5.33 33.04
CA GLN A 217 -9.81 -4.20 33.24
C GLN A 217 -8.65 -4.60 34.19
N THR A 218 -8.41 -5.90 34.33
CA THR A 218 -7.26 -6.47 35.06
C THR A 218 -6.25 -6.95 34.04
N TRP A 219 -5.15 -6.23 33.91
CA TRP A 219 -4.27 -6.35 32.74
C TRP A 219 -3.02 -7.18 33.04
N THR A 220 -2.64 -8.01 32.07
CA THR A 220 -1.35 -8.69 32.02
C THR A 220 -0.69 -8.50 30.67
N THR A 221 0.61 -8.74 30.58
CA THR A 221 1.35 -8.70 29.32
C THR A 221 1.65 -10.12 28.88
N VAL A 222 1.24 -10.45 27.65
CA VAL A 222 1.52 -11.75 27.02
C VAL A 222 2.50 -11.57 25.88
N SER A 223 3.29 -12.61 25.62
CA SER A 223 4.25 -12.65 24.52
C SER A 223 4.19 -14.02 23.85
N CYS A 224 4.33 -14.05 22.53
CA CYS A 224 4.45 -15.28 21.76
C CYS A 224 5.49 -15.16 20.64
N PRO A 225 6.15 -16.26 20.26
CA PRO A 225 6.98 -16.27 19.07
C PRO A 225 6.12 -16.10 17.82
N ILE A 226 6.68 -15.43 16.81
CA ILE A 226 6.11 -15.34 15.46
C ILE A 226 7.15 -15.76 14.44
N THR A 227 6.69 -16.28 13.30
CA THR A 227 7.52 -16.47 12.12
C THR A 227 8.11 -15.13 11.72
N SER A 228 9.42 -15.10 11.45
CA SER A 228 10.14 -13.85 11.21
C SER A 228 9.52 -13.06 10.05
N VAL A 229 9.25 -11.78 10.31
CA VAL A 229 8.71 -10.84 9.33
C VAL A 229 9.57 -9.57 9.32
N SER A 230 9.89 -9.05 8.14
CA SER A 230 10.76 -7.88 7.96
C SER A 230 10.18 -6.89 6.94
N GLY A 231 10.69 -5.66 6.98
CA GLY A 231 10.25 -4.55 6.15
C GLY A 231 8.83 -4.08 6.45
N ILE A 232 8.32 -3.20 5.58
CA ILE A 232 6.98 -2.62 5.71
C ILE A 232 5.93 -3.63 5.20
N ARG A 233 4.84 -3.81 5.95
CA ARG A 233 3.72 -4.69 5.64
C ARG A 233 2.36 -4.01 5.77
#